data_AF-A0A292RWF1-F1
#
_entry.id   AF-A0A292RWF1-F1
#
_cell.length_a   1.000
_cell.length_b   1.000
_cell.length_c   1.000
_cell.angle_alpha   90.00
_cell.angle_beta   90.00
_cell.angle_gamma   90.00
#
_symmetry.space_group_name_H-M   'P 1'
#
loop_
_entity.id
_entity.type
_entity.pdbx_description
1 polymer ?
#
loop_
_entity_poly.entity_id
_entity_poly.type
_entity_poly.pdbx_seq_one_letter_code
_entity_poly.pdbx_strand_id
1 'polypeptide(L)'
;MSDGLDINILTGRAKEIAAEVDNKNVKDGKLSEKEISVFLAECEKNGIEASKEPWYSKCSELLSKNWDNLKGMVKSQLALQNNDVAVRDATYVAPAPEVALMKQEEAKRAEAKETEVSSLPKPLKLGARSNIRTNYEWSEEEFEKVLDQMLNAPRYKGKFKNSVLQGKAKAFIEAGKKFNIDPRILVAISMCESQRGISEKARKLNNIGGLKIGGKYHHFQTVEASIDSIAKTVNTRYQEGFTTASKIAHSGKYCAKHAAASWLSDVNSYIGFFDKYYKDEN
;
A
#
# COMPACT_ATOMS: atom_id res chain seq x y z
N MET A 1 12.04 -35.35 2.20
CA MET A 1 11.48 -35.26 3.56
C MET A 1 11.66 -33.81 3.99
N SER A 2 10.64 -33.17 4.58
CA SER A 2 10.52 -31.70 4.59
C SER A 2 11.66 -30.99 5.33
N ASP A 3 12.56 -30.31 4.60
CA ASP A 3 13.74 -29.60 5.11
C ASP A 3 13.41 -28.16 5.59
N GLY A 4 12.33 -28.02 6.38
CA GLY A 4 11.86 -26.73 6.90
C GLY A 4 11.95 -26.61 8.41
N LEU A 5 12.08 -25.39 8.92
CA LEU A 5 12.08 -25.09 10.36
C LEU A 5 10.65 -25.20 10.89
N ASP A 6 10.39 -26.20 11.73
CA ASP A 6 9.08 -26.38 12.37
C ASP A 6 8.83 -25.31 13.43
N ILE A 7 7.78 -24.52 13.25
CA ILE A 7 7.46 -23.36 14.09
C ILE A 7 7.12 -23.79 15.52
N ASN A 8 6.67 -25.03 15.72
CA ASN A 8 6.27 -25.52 17.04
C ASN A 8 7.45 -25.67 18.01
N ILE A 9 8.68 -25.73 17.51
CA ILE A 9 9.87 -25.81 18.36
C ILE A 9 10.26 -24.45 18.95
N LEU A 10 9.78 -23.36 18.34
CA LEU A 10 10.05 -21.99 18.75
C LEU A 10 9.17 -21.61 19.93
N THR A 11 9.66 -20.69 20.76
CA THR A 11 8.95 -20.23 21.96
C THR A 11 8.94 -18.71 22.05
N GLY A 12 7.97 -18.17 22.78
CA GLY A 12 7.85 -16.73 23.00
C GLY A 12 7.72 -15.94 21.70
N ARG A 13 8.36 -14.76 21.66
CA ARG A 13 8.26 -13.82 20.54
C ARG A 13 8.79 -14.38 19.21
N ALA A 14 9.76 -15.29 19.25
CA ALA A 14 10.27 -15.96 18.05
C ALA A 14 9.19 -16.83 17.38
N LYS A 15 8.31 -17.46 18.14
CA LYS A 15 7.19 -18.26 17.59
C LYS A 15 6.18 -17.39 16.85
N GLU A 16 5.90 -16.21 17.38
CA GLU A 16 4.98 -15.24 16.77
C GLU A 16 5.53 -14.72 15.44
N ILE A 17 6.80 -14.31 15.41
CA ILE A 17 7.47 -13.87 14.18
C ILE A 17 7.47 -14.99 13.13
N ALA A 18 7.79 -16.21 13.53
CA ALA A 18 7.78 -17.35 12.60
C ALA A 18 6.37 -17.64 12.05
N ALA A 19 5.33 -17.60 12.89
CA ALA A 19 3.95 -17.76 12.45
C ALA A 19 3.50 -16.67 11.47
N GLU A 20 3.95 -15.42 11.67
CA GLU A 20 3.70 -14.33 10.73
C GLU A 20 4.41 -14.53 9.39
N VAL A 21 5.65 -15.04 9.41
CA VAL A 21 6.43 -15.32 8.20
C VAL A 21 5.83 -16.49 7.40
N ASP A 22 5.40 -17.56 8.09
CA ASP A 22 4.68 -18.72 7.53
C ASP A 22 3.38 -18.27 6.88
N ASN A 23 2.51 -17.58 7.63
CA ASN A 23 1.20 -17.16 7.15
C ASN A 23 1.27 -16.19 5.94
N LYS A 24 2.40 -15.52 5.72
CA LYS A 24 2.65 -14.66 4.55
C LYS A 24 3.05 -15.46 3.30
N ASN A 25 3.57 -16.67 3.44
CA ASN A 25 4.24 -17.40 2.36
C ASN A 25 3.75 -18.85 2.17
N VAL A 26 3.50 -19.65 3.23
CA VAL A 26 2.86 -20.99 3.20
C VAL A 26 2.24 -21.33 4.58
N LYS A 27 1.01 -21.87 4.67
CA LYS A 27 0.33 -22.23 5.94
C LYS A 27 0.61 -23.66 6.44
N ASP A 28 1.79 -24.21 6.18
CA ASP A 28 2.08 -25.61 6.51
C ASP A 28 2.76 -25.79 7.88
N GLY A 29 3.00 -24.69 8.61
CA GLY A 29 3.60 -24.70 9.95
C GLY A 29 5.10 -24.94 9.93
N LYS A 30 5.75 -24.81 8.77
CA LYS A 30 7.19 -25.00 8.59
C LYS A 30 7.76 -23.93 7.67
N LEU A 31 8.77 -23.21 8.15
CA LEU A 31 9.48 -22.25 7.32
C LEU A 31 10.46 -22.94 6.37
N SER A 32 10.32 -22.69 5.07
CA SER A 32 11.32 -23.00 4.05
C SER A 32 12.61 -22.19 4.23
N GLU A 33 13.70 -22.58 3.56
CA GLU A 33 14.99 -21.86 3.61
C GLU A 33 14.88 -20.36 3.31
N LYS A 34 13.99 -19.97 2.38
CA LYS A 34 13.75 -18.57 2.04
C LYS A 34 13.05 -17.83 3.18
N GLU A 35 12.10 -18.47 3.84
CA GLU A 35 11.36 -17.91 4.97
C GLU A 35 12.23 -17.83 6.22
N ILE A 36 13.12 -18.81 6.44
CA ILE A 36 14.10 -18.79 7.54
C ILE A 36 14.97 -17.52 7.48
N SER A 37 15.37 -17.08 6.28
CA SER A 37 16.16 -15.86 6.10
C SER A 37 15.39 -14.60 6.52
N VAL A 38 14.09 -14.54 6.18
CA VAL A 38 13.20 -13.43 6.57
C VAL A 38 12.94 -13.45 8.08
N PHE A 39 12.70 -14.64 8.62
CA PHE A 39 12.50 -14.87 10.06
C PHE A 39 13.70 -14.39 10.89
N LEU A 40 14.93 -14.75 10.49
CA LEU A 40 16.15 -14.34 11.20
C LEU A 40 16.35 -12.82 11.18
N ALA A 41 16.12 -12.17 10.04
CA ALA A 41 16.22 -10.72 9.92
C ALA A 41 15.20 -9.98 10.82
N GLU A 42 13.97 -10.49 10.89
CA GLU A 42 12.95 -9.89 11.75
C GLU A 42 13.23 -10.18 13.24
N CYS A 43 13.79 -11.35 13.59
CA CYS A 43 14.29 -11.61 14.94
C CYS A 43 15.36 -10.59 15.37
N GLU A 44 16.37 -10.34 14.54
CA GLU A 44 17.41 -9.34 14.86
C GLU A 44 16.84 -7.93 15.04
N LYS A 45 15.92 -7.53 14.15
CA LYS A 45 15.22 -6.23 14.25
C LYS A 45 14.40 -6.10 15.53
N ASN A 46 13.87 -7.20 16.04
CA ASN A 46 13.14 -7.26 17.31
C ASN A 46 14.08 -7.53 18.51
N GLY A 47 15.40 -7.49 18.34
CA GLY A 47 16.39 -7.68 19.40
C GLY A 47 16.53 -9.12 19.88
N ILE A 48 16.05 -10.10 19.12
CA ILE A 48 16.15 -11.52 19.43
C ILE A 48 17.43 -12.07 18.80
N GLU A 49 18.43 -12.33 19.64
CA GLU A 49 19.66 -12.98 19.20
C GLU A 49 19.45 -14.50 19.18
N ALA A 50 19.15 -15.04 17.99
CA ALA A 50 18.77 -16.44 17.83
C ALA A 50 19.76 -17.43 18.48
N SER A 51 21.07 -17.17 18.44
CA SER A 51 22.09 -18.03 19.06
C SER A 51 21.98 -18.18 20.58
N LYS A 52 21.29 -17.25 21.26
CA LYS A 52 21.08 -17.25 22.72
C LYS A 52 19.72 -17.82 23.12
N GLU A 53 18.88 -18.17 22.15
CA GLU A 53 17.54 -18.68 22.41
C GLU A 53 17.54 -20.18 22.73
N PRO A 54 16.71 -20.65 23.68
CA PRO A 54 16.67 -22.06 24.09
C PRO A 54 16.34 -23.05 22.96
N TRP A 55 15.60 -22.60 21.95
CA TRP A 55 15.21 -23.41 20.79
C TRP A 55 16.31 -23.53 19.74
N TYR A 56 17.35 -22.69 19.79
CA TYR A 56 18.41 -22.65 18.79
C TYR A 56 19.20 -23.96 18.71
N SER A 57 19.51 -24.58 19.85
CA SER A 57 20.22 -25.86 19.92
C SER A 57 19.51 -26.96 19.12
N LYS A 58 18.17 -26.90 19.03
CA LYS A 58 17.33 -27.90 18.34
C LYS A 58 17.31 -27.73 16.82
N CYS A 59 17.76 -26.59 16.28
CA CYS A 59 17.79 -26.31 14.84
C CYS A 59 19.08 -25.61 14.39
N SER A 60 20.13 -25.67 15.21
CA SER A 60 21.41 -25.00 15.00
C SER A 60 22.07 -25.39 13.67
N GLU A 61 21.95 -26.64 13.23
CA GLU A 61 22.48 -27.09 11.93
C GLU A 61 21.76 -26.46 10.73
N LEU A 62 20.43 -26.34 10.79
CA LEU A 62 19.61 -25.73 9.73
C LEU A 62 19.82 -24.22 9.67
N LEU A 63 19.97 -23.57 10.83
CA LEU A 63 20.19 -22.13 10.93
C LEU A 63 21.63 -21.75 10.55
N SER A 64 22.63 -22.56 10.91
CA SER A 64 24.03 -22.30 10.56
C SER A 64 24.25 -22.31 9.04
N LYS A 65 23.62 -23.25 8.31
CA LYS A 65 23.67 -23.29 6.83
C LYS A 65 23.07 -22.05 6.17
N ASN A 66 22.02 -21.48 6.75
CA ASN A 66 21.36 -20.28 6.24
C ASN A 66 22.05 -18.97 6.70
N TRP A 67 22.74 -18.99 7.84
CA TRP A 67 23.46 -17.85 8.39
C TRP A 67 24.66 -17.43 7.54
N ASP A 68 25.38 -18.38 6.96
CA ASP A 68 26.51 -18.09 6.07
C ASP A 68 26.06 -17.38 4.77
N ASN A 69 24.84 -17.67 4.30
CA ASN A 69 24.20 -16.95 3.18
C ASN A 69 23.78 -15.52 3.58
N LEU A 70 23.32 -15.33 4.83
CA LEU A 70 22.94 -14.03 5.39
C LEU A 70 24.14 -13.07 5.56
N LYS A 71 25.30 -13.57 6.00
CA LYS A 71 26.54 -12.75 6.10
C LYS A 71 26.98 -12.16 4.75
N GLY A 72 26.69 -12.85 3.64
CA GLY A 72 26.94 -12.34 2.28
C GLY A 72 26.01 -11.18 1.89
N MET A 73 24.73 -11.24 2.28
CA MET A 73 23.73 -10.19 2.03
C MET A 73 23.90 -8.97 2.96
N VAL A 74 24.27 -9.19 4.21
CA VAL A 74 24.52 -8.09 5.16
C VAL A 74 25.78 -7.31 4.77
N LYS A 75 26.84 -7.98 4.25
CA LYS A 75 28.01 -7.28 3.69
C LYS A 75 27.68 -6.41 2.48
N SER A 76 26.75 -6.82 1.62
CA SER A 76 26.36 -6.03 0.44
C SER A 76 25.44 -4.86 0.80
N GLN A 77 24.63 -4.99 1.86
CA GLN A 77 23.83 -3.87 2.40
C GLN A 77 24.67 -2.88 3.23
N LEU A 78 25.63 -3.35 4.03
CA LEU A 78 26.56 -2.45 4.76
C LEU A 78 27.46 -1.65 3.81
N ALA A 79 27.88 -2.25 2.68
CA ALA A 79 28.71 -1.55 1.69
C ALA A 79 27.97 -0.36 1.01
N LEU A 80 26.64 -0.37 0.99
CA LEU A 80 25.82 0.73 0.47
C LEU A 80 25.52 1.81 1.51
N GLN A 81 25.65 1.51 2.81
CA GLN A 81 25.47 2.47 3.91
C GLN A 81 26.77 3.17 4.32
N ASN A 82 27.93 2.59 4.04
CA ASN A 82 29.23 3.14 4.44
C ASN A 82 29.70 4.37 3.65
N ASN A 83 28.91 4.89 2.71
CA ASN A 83 29.19 6.19 2.07
C ASN A 83 28.66 7.41 2.88
N ASP A 84 27.85 7.20 3.92
CA ASP A 84 27.27 8.29 4.72
C ASP A 84 27.72 8.31 6.21
N VAL A 85 28.55 7.36 6.66
CA VAL A 85 28.98 7.27 8.07
C VAL A 85 30.51 7.39 8.19
N ALA A 86 31.05 8.50 7.70
CA ALA A 86 32.42 8.90 8.02
C ALA A 86 32.48 9.96 9.13
N VAL A 87 31.51 10.00 10.06
CA VAL A 87 31.67 10.71 11.34
C VAL A 87 30.73 10.05 12.35
N ARG A 88 31.30 9.38 13.37
CA ARG A 88 30.79 9.18 14.75
C ARG A 88 31.34 7.87 15.30
N ASP A 89 32.58 7.92 15.77
CA ASP A 89 33.07 7.02 16.80
C ASP A 89 33.51 7.89 17.99
N ALA A 90 33.36 7.34 19.20
CA ALA A 90 33.65 7.92 20.52
C ALA A 90 32.68 8.97 21.11
N THR A 91 31.49 8.54 21.56
CA THR A 91 30.91 8.82 22.91
C THR A 91 29.48 8.28 22.98
N TYR A 92 29.28 7.07 23.51
CA TYR A 92 27.94 6.61 23.87
C TYR A 92 27.53 7.25 25.19
N VAL A 93 26.57 8.17 25.14
CA VAL A 93 25.84 8.68 26.31
C VAL A 93 24.46 8.05 26.27
N ALA A 94 24.05 7.42 27.38
CA ALA A 94 22.71 6.85 27.51
C ALA A 94 21.65 7.91 27.11
N PRO A 95 20.59 7.54 26.36
CA PRO A 95 19.62 8.50 25.87
C PRO A 95 19.02 9.24 27.06
N ALA A 96 19.09 10.57 27.02
CA ALA A 96 18.50 11.43 28.03
C ALA A 96 17.02 11.05 28.21
N PRO A 97 16.47 11.11 29.44
CA PRO A 97 15.09 10.73 29.74
C PRO A 97 14.04 11.39 28.83
N GLU A 98 14.37 12.54 28.25
CA GLU A 98 13.57 13.26 27.25
C GLU A 98 13.36 12.46 25.94
N VAL A 99 14.37 11.70 25.47
CA VAL A 99 14.27 10.87 24.25
C VAL A 99 13.38 9.65 24.48
N ALA A 100 13.40 9.08 25.68
CA ALA A 100 12.51 7.97 26.05
C ALA A 100 11.06 8.45 26.18
N LEU A 101 10.86 9.67 26.71
CA LEU A 101 9.54 10.30 26.80
C LEU A 101 8.96 10.58 25.41
N MET A 102 9.76 11.11 24.47
CA MET A 102 9.34 11.32 23.08
C MET A 102 8.91 10.00 22.40
N LYS A 103 9.64 8.90 22.61
CA LYS A 103 9.26 7.59 22.08
C LYS A 103 7.96 7.05 22.68
N GLN A 104 7.72 7.29 23.98
CA GLN A 104 6.45 6.94 24.61
C GLN A 104 5.29 7.81 24.11
N GLU A 105 5.52 9.09 23.83
CA GLU A 105 4.54 9.98 23.23
C GLU A 105 4.23 9.60 21.77
N GLU A 106 5.24 9.21 20.99
CA GLU A 106 5.06 8.68 19.64
C GLU A 106 4.28 7.36 19.64
N ALA A 107 4.59 6.45 20.57
CA ALA A 107 3.86 5.19 20.73
C ALA A 107 2.40 5.43 21.15
N LYS A 108 2.15 6.32 22.11
CA LYS A 108 0.79 6.73 22.49
C LYS A 108 0.04 7.42 21.37
N ARG A 109 0.72 8.20 20.52
CA ARG A 109 0.13 8.85 19.35
C ARG A 109 -0.18 7.84 18.23
N ALA A 110 0.63 6.80 18.10
CA ALA A 110 0.38 5.68 17.19
C ALA A 110 -0.80 4.83 17.67
N GLU A 111 -0.85 4.50 18.96
CA GLU A 111 -1.94 3.75 19.60
C GLU A 111 -3.26 4.55 19.58
N ALA A 112 -3.20 5.87 19.80
CA ALA A 112 -4.35 6.76 19.64
C ALA A 112 -4.83 6.83 18.19
N LYS A 113 -3.93 6.81 17.19
CA LYS A 113 -4.29 6.72 15.77
C LYS A 113 -4.95 5.38 15.43
N GLU A 114 -4.44 4.26 15.95
CA GLU A 114 -5.08 2.94 15.77
C GLU A 114 -6.49 2.92 16.37
N THR A 115 -6.66 3.51 17.56
CA THR A 115 -7.97 3.58 18.24
C THR A 115 -8.93 4.53 17.51
N GLU A 116 -8.44 5.62 16.90
CA GLU A 116 -9.25 6.57 16.13
C GLU A 116 -9.73 5.95 14.80
N VAL A 117 -8.87 5.16 14.12
CA VAL A 117 -9.20 4.45 12.87
C VAL A 117 -10.33 3.42 13.09
N SER A 118 -10.38 2.74 14.24
CA SER A 118 -11.44 1.76 14.55
C SER A 118 -12.82 2.38 14.81
N SER A 119 -12.93 3.71 14.81
CA SER A 119 -14.15 4.45 15.15
C SER A 119 -14.77 5.24 13.98
N LEU A 120 -14.16 5.18 12.79
CA LEU A 120 -14.67 5.91 11.64
C LEU A 120 -16.06 5.40 11.23
N PRO A 121 -17.05 6.29 11.01
CA PRO A 121 -18.38 5.89 10.57
C PRO A 121 -18.29 5.17 9.23
N LYS A 122 -19.22 4.27 8.87
CA LYS A 122 -19.12 3.58 7.57
C LYS A 122 -19.26 4.57 6.40
N PRO A 123 -18.47 4.45 5.32
CA PRO A 123 -18.56 5.34 4.17
C PRO A 123 -19.88 5.16 3.44
N LEU A 124 -20.46 6.27 2.99
CA LEU A 124 -21.68 6.26 2.19
C LEU A 124 -21.48 5.43 0.91
N LYS A 125 -22.48 4.62 0.58
CA LYS A 125 -22.51 3.87 -0.69
C LYS A 125 -22.56 4.86 -1.86
N LEU A 126 -21.61 4.74 -2.78
CA LEU A 126 -21.56 5.61 -3.95
C LEU A 126 -22.09 4.89 -5.20
N GLY A 127 -22.64 5.68 -6.10
CA GLY A 127 -22.98 5.27 -7.44
C GLY A 127 -22.89 6.43 -8.41
N ALA A 128 -23.20 6.17 -9.68
CA ALA A 128 -23.09 7.12 -10.79
C ALA A 128 -23.80 8.47 -10.54
N ARG A 129 -24.86 8.48 -9.72
CA ARG A 129 -25.66 9.67 -9.41
C ARG A 129 -25.37 10.26 -8.03
N SER A 130 -24.52 9.64 -7.23
CA SER A 130 -24.11 10.18 -5.94
C SER A 130 -23.24 11.42 -6.14
N ASN A 131 -23.29 12.34 -5.17
CA ASN A 131 -22.39 13.48 -5.14
C ASN A 131 -20.95 12.96 -4.98
N ILE A 132 -20.02 13.47 -5.79
CA ILE A 132 -18.61 13.08 -5.73
C ILE A 132 -17.85 13.72 -4.56
N ARG A 133 -18.51 14.57 -3.76
CA ARG A 133 -17.99 15.12 -2.51
C ARG A 133 -18.75 14.54 -1.33
N THR A 134 -18.11 13.58 -0.65
CA THR A 134 -18.67 12.95 0.55
C THR A 134 -18.10 13.53 1.83
N ASN A 135 -16.94 14.20 1.76
CA ASN A 135 -16.13 14.63 2.90
C ASN A 135 -15.82 13.50 3.89
N TYR A 136 -15.79 12.25 3.39
CA TYR A 136 -15.45 11.11 4.21
C TYR A 136 -13.94 11.05 4.46
N GLU A 137 -13.56 10.93 5.73
CA GLU A 137 -12.18 10.76 6.15
C GLU A 137 -11.75 9.29 6.01
N TRP A 138 -10.83 9.03 5.09
CA TRP A 138 -10.34 7.69 4.79
C TRP A 138 -9.09 7.36 5.59
N SER A 139 -9.07 6.17 6.21
CA SER A 139 -7.85 5.55 6.70
C SER A 139 -6.96 5.15 5.52
N GLU A 140 -5.68 5.52 5.55
CA GLU A 140 -4.70 5.15 4.52
C GLU A 140 -4.55 3.63 4.42
N GLU A 141 -4.54 2.94 5.56
CA GLU A 141 -4.38 1.49 5.63
C GLU A 141 -5.57 0.75 5.03
N GLU A 142 -6.79 1.08 5.46
CA GLU A 142 -8.00 0.45 4.92
C GLU A 142 -8.15 0.71 3.42
N PHE A 143 -7.85 1.94 2.99
CA PHE A 143 -7.94 2.30 1.59
C PHE A 143 -6.90 1.56 0.75
N GLU A 144 -5.67 1.40 1.25
CA GLU A 144 -4.62 0.62 0.56
C GLU A 144 -4.99 -0.86 0.46
N LYS A 145 -5.56 -1.46 1.52
CA LYS A 145 -6.08 -2.84 1.47
C LYS A 145 -7.14 -3.01 0.38
N VAL A 146 -8.12 -2.11 0.30
CA VAL A 146 -9.15 -2.15 -0.74
C VAL A 146 -8.54 -1.97 -2.13
N LEU A 147 -7.61 -1.02 -2.29
CA LEU A 147 -6.92 -0.77 -3.55
C LEU A 147 -6.13 -2.02 -4.01
N ASP A 148 -5.43 -2.68 -3.09
CA ASP A 148 -4.74 -3.93 -3.35
C ASP A 148 -5.70 -5.02 -3.81
N GLN A 149 -6.81 -5.25 -3.08
CA GLN A 149 -7.82 -6.22 -3.47
C GLN A 149 -8.42 -5.92 -4.85
N MET A 150 -8.63 -4.65 -5.19
CA MET A 150 -9.11 -4.24 -6.51
C MET A 150 -8.12 -4.58 -7.64
N LEU A 151 -6.82 -4.65 -7.37
CA LEU A 151 -5.78 -4.97 -8.36
C LEU A 151 -5.43 -6.46 -8.38
N ASN A 152 -5.38 -7.09 -7.21
CA ASN A 152 -4.76 -8.39 -6.98
C ASN A 152 -5.75 -9.50 -6.63
N ALA A 153 -7.07 -9.26 -6.69
CA ALA A 153 -8.07 -10.31 -6.47
C ALA A 153 -7.76 -11.58 -7.30
N PRO A 154 -7.92 -12.80 -6.74
CA PRO A 154 -7.52 -14.05 -7.38
C PRO A 154 -8.06 -14.25 -8.80
N ARG A 155 -9.28 -13.74 -9.07
CA ARG A 155 -9.91 -13.79 -10.40
C ARG A 155 -9.07 -13.13 -11.51
N TYR A 156 -8.16 -12.23 -11.17
CA TYR A 156 -7.31 -11.54 -12.14
C TYR A 156 -6.05 -12.33 -12.49
N LYS A 157 -5.73 -13.43 -11.80
CA LYS A 157 -4.57 -14.29 -12.08
C LYS A 157 -3.27 -13.50 -12.30
N GLY A 158 -3.05 -12.47 -11.48
CA GLY A 158 -1.86 -11.60 -11.58
C GLY A 158 -1.83 -10.63 -12.77
N LYS A 159 -2.92 -10.46 -13.53
CA LYS A 159 -2.98 -9.55 -14.70
C LYS A 159 -2.54 -8.12 -14.38
N PHE A 160 -2.83 -7.62 -13.18
CA PHE A 160 -2.54 -6.25 -12.76
C PHE A 160 -1.39 -6.16 -11.73
N LYS A 161 -0.58 -7.21 -11.59
CA LYS A 161 0.52 -7.26 -10.61
C LYS A 161 1.59 -6.17 -10.77
N ASN A 162 1.69 -5.58 -11.96
CA ASN A 162 2.62 -4.48 -12.28
C ASN A 162 1.88 -3.16 -12.48
N SER A 163 0.71 -3.01 -11.85
CA SER A 163 -0.06 -1.77 -11.93
C SER A 163 0.70 -0.62 -11.27
N VAL A 164 0.79 0.52 -11.95
CA VAL A 164 1.38 1.73 -11.36
C VAL A 164 0.52 2.35 -10.25
N LEU A 165 -0.67 1.78 -9.99
CA LEU A 165 -1.58 2.20 -8.93
C LEU A 165 -1.33 1.51 -7.58
N GLN A 166 -0.46 0.49 -7.52
CA GLN A 166 -0.11 -0.15 -6.26
C GLN A 166 0.61 0.83 -5.32
N GLY A 167 0.28 0.82 -4.03
CA GLY A 167 0.90 1.71 -3.04
C GLY A 167 0.51 3.18 -3.19
N LYS A 168 -0.61 3.49 -3.85
CA LYS A 168 -1.04 4.87 -4.15
C LYS A 168 -2.24 5.35 -3.34
N ALA A 169 -2.71 4.61 -2.33
CA ALA A 169 -3.84 5.04 -1.50
C ALA A 169 -3.62 6.44 -0.91
N LYS A 170 -2.45 6.67 -0.31
CA LYS A 170 -2.08 7.97 0.24
C LYS A 170 -2.24 9.12 -0.76
N ALA A 171 -1.70 8.94 -1.96
CA ALA A 171 -1.78 9.95 -3.01
C ALA A 171 -3.23 10.24 -3.45
N PHE A 172 -4.07 9.21 -3.53
CA PHE A 172 -5.49 9.40 -3.80
C PHE A 172 -6.21 10.15 -2.68
N ILE A 173 -5.95 9.79 -1.42
CA ILE A 173 -6.55 10.44 -0.25
C ILE A 173 -6.11 11.91 -0.18
N GLU A 174 -4.81 12.19 -0.31
CA GLU A 174 -4.26 13.55 -0.26
C GLU A 174 -4.82 14.43 -1.39
N ALA A 175 -4.87 13.92 -2.63
CA ALA A 175 -5.48 14.64 -3.74
C ALA A 175 -6.98 14.85 -3.54
N GLY A 176 -7.68 13.84 -3.02
CA GLY A 176 -9.10 13.92 -2.67
C GLY A 176 -9.37 15.03 -1.66
N LYS A 177 -8.58 15.08 -0.57
CA LYS A 177 -8.64 16.15 0.44
C LYS A 177 -8.36 17.53 -0.17
N LYS A 178 -7.26 17.64 -0.92
CA LYS A 178 -6.80 18.89 -1.54
C LYS A 178 -7.84 19.52 -2.48
N PHE A 179 -8.56 18.70 -3.25
CA PHE A 179 -9.53 19.17 -4.23
C PHE A 179 -10.99 19.00 -3.80
N ASN A 180 -11.21 18.54 -2.57
CA ASN A 180 -12.50 18.15 -2.03
C ASN A 180 -13.25 17.23 -3.00
N ILE A 181 -12.69 16.06 -3.29
CA ILE A 181 -13.28 14.99 -4.10
C ILE A 181 -13.10 13.67 -3.33
N ASP A 182 -14.13 12.83 -3.30
CA ASP A 182 -14.02 11.50 -2.71
C ASP A 182 -12.95 10.68 -3.44
N PRO A 183 -11.91 10.18 -2.76
CA PRO A 183 -10.79 9.49 -3.39
C PRO A 183 -11.20 8.21 -4.15
N ARG A 184 -12.34 7.59 -3.83
CA ARG A 184 -12.89 6.46 -4.59
C ARG A 184 -13.22 6.84 -6.03
N ILE A 185 -13.68 8.08 -6.25
CA ILE A 185 -13.96 8.61 -7.60
C ILE A 185 -12.66 8.73 -8.40
N LEU A 186 -11.58 9.19 -7.76
CA LEU A 186 -10.28 9.34 -8.40
C LEU A 186 -9.68 7.99 -8.77
N VAL A 187 -9.79 6.99 -7.89
CA VAL A 187 -9.38 5.60 -8.17
C VAL A 187 -10.19 5.04 -9.33
N ALA A 188 -11.52 5.16 -9.30
CA ALA A 188 -12.40 4.61 -10.32
C ALA A 188 -12.11 5.17 -11.72
N ILE A 189 -11.93 6.49 -11.82
CA ILE A 189 -11.53 7.16 -13.06
C ILE A 189 -10.15 6.68 -13.50
N SER A 190 -9.17 6.66 -12.59
CA SER A 190 -7.81 6.21 -12.91
C SER A 190 -7.81 4.78 -13.45
N MET A 191 -8.55 3.86 -12.83
CA MET A 191 -8.66 2.49 -13.29
C MET A 191 -9.34 2.37 -14.65
N CYS A 192 -10.39 3.14 -14.91
CA CYS A 192 -11.05 3.21 -16.21
C CYS A 192 -10.08 3.68 -17.31
N GLU A 193 -9.37 4.77 -17.07
CA GLU A 193 -8.51 5.43 -18.08
C GLU A 193 -7.19 4.70 -18.33
N SER A 194 -6.67 3.98 -17.33
CA SER A 194 -5.36 3.33 -17.39
C SER A 194 -5.40 1.82 -17.51
N GLN A 195 -6.59 1.23 -17.73
CA GLN A 195 -6.79 -0.22 -17.65
C GLN A 195 -6.28 -0.78 -16.31
N ARG A 196 -6.64 -0.14 -15.19
CA ARG A 196 -6.12 -0.44 -13.84
C ARG A 196 -4.59 -0.29 -13.72
N GLY A 197 -4.02 0.73 -14.34
CA GLY A 197 -2.61 1.10 -14.19
C GLY A 197 -1.62 0.32 -15.06
N ILE A 198 -2.09 -0.47 -16.02
CA ILE A 198 -1.22 -1.25 -16.93
C ILE A 198 -1.26 -0.76 -18.38
N SER A 199 -1.91 0.36 -18.68
CA SER A 199 -1.81 0.92 -20.03
C SER A 199 -0.38 1.39 -20.33
N GLU A 200 -0.01 1.43 -21.61
CA GLU A 200 1.30 1.95 -22.01
C GLU A 200 1.50 3.40 -21.55
N LYS A 201 0.45 4.23 -21.63
CA LYS A 201 0.48 5.64 -21.20
C LYS A 201 0.67 5.76 -19.69
N ALA A 202 0.04 4.88 -18.92
CA ALA A 202 0.22 4.84 -17.47
C ALA A 202 1.66 4.49 -17.09
N ARG A 203 2.28 3.50 -17.77
CA ARG A 203 3.66 3.07 -17.47
C ARG A 203 4.74 4.01 -18.01
N LYS A 204 4.57 4.53 -19.22
CA LYS A 204 5.62 5.33 -19.91
C LYS A 204 5.50 6.82 -19.66
N LEU A 205 4.30 7.33 -19.40
CA LEU A 205 4.03 8.77 -19.26
C LEU A 205 3.52 9.13 -17.87
N ASN A 206 3.42 8.16 -16.96
CA ASN A 206 2.74 8.29 -15.66
C ASN A 206 1.31 8.85 -15.78
N ASN A 207 0.68 8.71 -16.94
CA ASN A 207 -0.60 9.32 -17.24
C ASN A 207 -1.72 8.30 -17.04
N ILE A 208 -2.20 8.24 -15.80
CA ILE A 208 -3.24 7.30 -15.39
C ILE A 208 -4.66 7.82 -15.67
N GLY A 209 -4.80 9.08 -16.09
CA GLY A 209 -6.09 9.75 -16.32
C GLY A 209 -6.43 10.00 -17.78
N GLY A 210 -5.60 9.56 -18.72
CA GLY A 210 -5.80 9.81 -20.15
C GLY A 210 -5.71 11.29 -20.55
N LEU A 211 -5.10 12.13 -19.71
CA LEU A 211 -5.15 13.58 -19.85
C LEU A 211 -4.31 14.07 -21.03
N LYS A 212 -4.89 14.97 -21.81
CA LYS A 212 -4.22 15.62 -22.94
C LYS A 212 -4.01 17.11 -22.66
N ILE A 213 -2.83 17.61 -22.97
CA ILE A 213 -2.47 19.03 -22.91
C ILE A 213 -1.95 19.43 -24.30
N GLY A 214 -2.52 20.49 -24.89
CA GLY A 214 -2.17 20.90 -26.25
C GLY A 214 -2.46 19.82 -27.31
N GLY A 215 -3.49 19.00 -27.09
CA GLY A 215 -3.89 17.91 -28.01
C GLY A 215 -3.07 16.61 -27.91
N LYS A 216 -1.98 16.59 -27.14
CA LYS A 216 -1.12 15.40 -26.94
C LYS A 216 -1.29 14.83 -25.55
N TYR A 217 -1.09 13.52 -25.39
CA TYR A 217 -1.06 12.90 -24.06
C TYR A 217 0.08 13.51 -23.24
N HIS A 218 -0.26 13.98 -22.05
CA HIS A 218 0.72 14.61 -21.18
C HIS A 218 1.62 13.56 -20.52
N HIS A 219 2.88 13.93 -20.29
CA HIS A 219 3.85 13.16 -19.53
C HIS A 219 4.00 13.79 -18.15
N PHE A 220 3.61 13.06 -17.10
CA PHE A 220 3.78 13.46 -15.72
C PHE A 220 5.11 12.95 -15.16
N GLN A 221 5.75 13.76 -14.31
CA GLN A 221 6.96 13.34 -13.61
C GLN A 221 6.72 12.11 -12.73
N THR A 222 5.54 12.02 -12.11
CA THR A 222 5.14 10.92 -11.23
C THR A 222 3.66 10.57 -11.42
N VAL A 223 3.26 9.39 -10.92
CA VAL A 223 1.86 8.95 -10.93
C VAL A 223 1.02 9.86 -10.02
N GLU A 224 1.57 10.30 -8.89
CA GLU A 224 0.97 11.23 -7.93
C GLU A 224 0.62 12.56 -8.60
N ALA A 225 1.50 13.10 -9.44
CA ALA A 225 1.22 14.31 -10.20
C ALA A 225 0.05 14.12 -11.19
N SER A 226 -0.10 12.92 -11.76
CA SER A 226 -1.27 12.57 -12.56
C SER A 226 -2.54 12.45 -11.70
N ILE A 227 -2.46 11.87 -10.50
CA ILE A 227 -3.60 11.79 -9.57
C ILE A 227 -4.09 13.20 -9.22
N ASP A 228 -3.18 14.10 -8.86
CA ASP A 228 -3.47 15.50 -8.56
C ASP A 228 -4.14 16.22 -9.74
N SER A 229 -3.68 15.94 -10.97
CA SER A 229 -4.23 16.53 -12.19
C SER A 229 -5.63 16.01 -12.53
N ILE A 230 -5.89 14.72 -12.26
CA ILE A 230 -7.24 14.15 -12.36
C ILE A 230 -8.15 14.83 -11.35
N ALA A 231 -7.74 14.91 -10.08
CA ALA A 231 -8.51 15.54 -9.02
C ALA A 231 -8.84 17.02 -9.34
N LYS A 232 -7.85 17.78 -9.83
CA LYS A 232 -8.05 19.15 -10.32
C LYS A 232 -9.06 19.23 -11.47
N THR A 233 -8.97 18.30 -12.43
CA THR A 233 -9.88 18.25 -13.57
C THR A 233 -11.30 17.95 -13.12
N VAL A 234 -11.48 16.95 -12.26
CA VAL A 234 -12.78 16.55 -11.70
C VAL A 234 -13.38 17.68 -10.87
N ASN A 235 -12.59 18.35 -10.02
CA ASN A 235 -13.02 19.51 -9.26
C ASN A 235 -13.47 20.66 -10.18
N THR A 236 -12.75 20.92 -11.27
CA THR A 236 -13.16 21.93 -12.27
C THR A 236 -14.56 21.59 -12.82
N ARG A 237 -14.84 20.33 -13.16
CA ARG A 237 -16.18 19.91 -13.61
C ARG A 237 -17.23 20.06 -12.51
N TYR A 238 -16.87 19.77 -11.27
CA TYR A 238 -17.76 20.00 -10.14
C TYR A 238 -18.18 21.46 -10.02
N GLN A 239 -17.23 22.39 -10.12
CA GLN A 239 -17.50 23.84 -10.05
C GLN A 239 -18.36 24.34 -11.22
N GLU A 240 -18.34 23.62 -12.36
CA GLU A 240 -19.23 23.85 -13.49
C GLU A 240 -20.65 23.24 -13.30
N GLY A 241 -20.95 22.67 -12.12
CA GLY A 241 -22.25 22.07 -11.79
C GLY A 241 -22.38 20.57 -12.09
N PHE A 242 -21.31 19.92 -12.58
CA PHE A 242 -21.28 18.47 -12.83
C PHE A 242 -20.93 17.70 -11.54
N THR A 243 -21.88 17.69 -10.60
CA THR A 243 -21.67 17.20 -9.23
C THR A 243 -21.61 15.68 -9.06
N THR A 244 -21.78 14.90 -10.13
CA THR A 244 -21.86 13.43 -10.11
C THR A 244 -21.03 12.83 -11.24
N ALA A 245 -20.58 11.58 -11.10
CA ALA A 245 -19.86 10.88 -12.17
C ALA A 245 -20.68 10.81 -13.48
N SER A 246 -21.99 10.61 -13.37
CA SER A 246 -22.92 10.62 -14.51
C SER A 246 -22.94 11.96 -15.23
N LYS A 247 -23.02 13.07 -14.48
CA LYS A 247 -22.98 14.43 -15.05
C LYS A 247 -21.64 14.72 -15.71
N ILE A 248 -20.53 14.29 -15.11
CA ILE A 248 -19.18 14.46 -15.67
C ILE A 248 -19.07 13.68 -16.99
N ALA A 249 -19.51 12.43 -17.05
CA ALA A 249 -19.48 11.62 -18.26
C ALA A 249 -20.24 12.28 -19.42
N HIS A 250 -21.47 12.75 -19.16
CA HIS A 250 -22.35 13.32 -20.18
C HIS A 250 -22.02 14.78 -20.54
N SER A 251 -21.13 15.43 -19.80
CA SER A 251 -20.69 16.79 -20.09
C SER A 251 -19.94 16.92 -21.42
N GLY A 252 -19.31 15.83 -21.89
CA GLY A 252 -18.39 15.86 -23.04
C GLY A 252 -17.03 16.50 -22.75
N LYS A 253 -16.74 16.82 -21.48
CA LYS A 253 -15.55 17.58 -21.05
C LYS A 253 -14.47 16.72 -20.41
N TYR A 254 -14.82 15.53 -19.90
CA TYR A 254 -13.86 14.55 -19.39
C TYR A 254 -13.65 13.43 -20.40
N CYS A 255 -14.75 12.79 -20.82
CA CYS A 255 -14.78 11.84 -21.93
C CYS A 255 -15.64 12.38 -23.09
N ALA A 256 -15.48 11.81 -24.28
CA ALA A 256 -16.33 12.16 -25.42
C ALA A 256 -17.79 11.74 -25.18
N LYS A 257 -18.76 12.54 -25.65
CA LYS A 257 -20.19 12.28 -25.42
C LYS A 257 -20.64 10.90 -25.90
N HIS A 258 -20.15 10.43 -27.04
CA HIS A 258 -20.48 9.12 -27.58
C HIS A 258 -19.93 7.95 -26.73
N ALA A 259 -18.88 8.20 -25.94
CA ALA A 259 -18.28 7.22 -25.04
C ALA A 259 -18.83 7.29 -23.60
N ALA A 260 -19.67 8.29 -23.30
CA ALA A 260 -20.13 8.58 -21.94
C ALA A 260 -20.81 7.39 -21.25
N ALA A 261 -21.64 6.63 -21.98
CA ALA A 261 -22.32 5.46 -21.42
C ALA A 261 -21.35 4.34 -21.02
N SER A 262 -20.40 4.01 -21.90
CA SER A 262 -19.37 2.99 -21.62
C SER A 262 -18.47 3.44 -20.47
N TRP A 263 -17.97 4.67 -20.53
CA TRP A 263 -17.11 5.25 -19.49
C TRP A 263 -17.79 5.25 -18.12
N LEU A 264 -19.06 5.66 -18.07
CA LEU A 264 -19.82 5.69 -16.83
C LEU A 264 -20.06 4.29 -16.27
N SER A 265 -20.33 3.31 -17.14
CA SER A 265 -20.49 1.91 -16.74
C SER A 265 -19.23 1.38 -16.06
N ASP A 266 -18.06 1.64 -16.65
CA ASP A 266 -16.78 1.22 -16.09
C ASP A 266 -16.49 1.92 -14.77
N VAL A 267 -16.57 3.26 -14.72
CA VAL A 267 -16.36 4.04 -13.49
C VAL A 267 -17.30 3.59 -12.38
N ASN A 268 -18.58 3.40 -12.67
CA ASN A 268 -19.55 2.95 -11.67
C ASN A 268 -19.26 1.51 -11.18
N SER A 269 -18.75 0.64 -12.05
CA SER A 269 -18.31 -0.71 -11.66
C SER A 269 -17.14 -0.65 -10.68
N TYR A 270 -16.17 0.24 -10.92
CA TYR A 270 -15.04 0.44 -10.02
C TYR A 270 -15.44 1.02 -8.65
N ILE A 271 -16.38 1.97 -8.63
CA ILE A 271 -16.98 2.45 -7.38
C ILE A 271 -17.63 1.29 -6.62
N GLY A 272 -18.42 0.45 -7.31
CA GLY A 272 -19.07 -0.71 -6.72
C GLY A 272 -18.09 -1.78 -6.20
N PHE A 273 -16.93 -1.95 -6.85
CA PHE A 273 -15.88 -2.83 -6.33
C PHE A 273 -15.28 -2.29 -5.04
N PHE A 274 -15.08 -0.98 -4.93
CA PHE A 274 -14.60 -0.38 -3.69
C PHE A 274 -15.56 -0.68 -2.52
N ASP A 275 -16.86 -0.46 -2.72
CA ASP A 275 -17.89 -0.76 -1.70
C ASP A 275 -17.97 -2.25 -1.35
N LYS A 276 -17.66 -3.14 -2.30
CA LYS A 276 -17.60 -4.58 -2.05
C LYS A 276 -16.43 -4.92 -1.12
N TYR A 277 -15.22 -4.50 -1.52
CA TYR A 277 -14.00 -4.85 -0.81
C TYR A 277 -13.89 -4.17 0.56
N TYR A 278 -14.48 -2.99 0.73
CA TYR A 278 -14.56 -2.34 2.05
C TYR A 278 -15.51 -3.07 3.02
N LYS A 279 -16.52 -3.79 2.51
CA LYS A 279 -17.50 -4.54 3.34
C LYS A 279 -17.02 -5.93 3.73
N ASP A 280 -16.17 -6.56 2.92
CA ASP A 280 -15.63 -7.89 3.25
C ASP A 280 -14.67 -7.83 4.47
N GLU A 281 -14.34 -6.63 4.97
CA GLU A 281 -13.45 -6.36 6.11
C GLU A 281 -14.19 -5.94 7.41
N ASN A 282 -15.52 -5.77 7.38
CA ASN A 282 -16.35 -5.27 8.50
C ASN A 282 -17.57 -6.16 8.78
#